data_AF-A0A2A4EAL4-F1
#
_entry.id   AF-A0A2A4EAL4-F1
#
_cell.length_a   1.000
_cell.length_b   1.000
_cell.length_c   1.000
_cell.angle_alpha   90.00
_cell.angle_beta   90.00
_cell.angle_gamma   90.00
#
_symmetry.space_group_name_H-M   'P 1'
#
loop_
_entity.id
_entity.type
_entity.pdbx_description
1 polymer ?
#
loop_
_entity_poly.entity_id
_entity_poly.type
_entity_poly.pdbx_seq_one_letter_code
_entity_poly.pdbx_strand_id
1 'polypeptide(L)' 'MPAREYRDLDARAWAYLENVDTSAELAALRAGTDPRWERPRLNGVDITDRPDLWTPYQRARRTSYEARVAQYRERGLF' A
#
# COMPACT_ATOMS: atom_id res chain seq x y z
N MET A 1 16.37 -22.25 10.60
CA MET A 1 15.69 -21.21 11.41
C MET A 1 15.95 -19.83 10.79
N PRO A 2 15.16 -19.34 9.82
CA PRO A 2 15.38 -18.04 9.20
C PRO A 2 14.41 -16.99 9.77
N ALA A 3 14.60 -16.60 11.04
CA ALA A 3 13.83 -15.50 11.64
C ALA A 3 14.48 -14.13 11.42
N ARG A 4 15.69 -14.08 10.84
CA ARG A 4 16.50 -12.87 10.73
C ARG A 4 16.24 -12.07 9.45
N GLU A 5 15.92 -12.73 8.34
CA GLU A 5 15.70 -12.07 7.04
C GLU A 5 14.37 -11.30 6.95
N TYR A 6 13.33 -11.73 7.67
CA TYR A 6 12.03 -11.06 7.66
C TYR A 6 12.07 -9.66 8.29
N ARG A 7 12.91 -9.45 9.31
CA ARG A 7 12.99 -8.18 10.05
C ARG A 7 13.66 -7.06 9.23
N ASP A 8 14.62 -7.42 8.38
CA ASP A 8 15.32 -6.48 7.49
C ASP A 8 14.48 -6.12 6.25
N LEU A 9 13.65 -7.06 5.77
CA LEU A 9 12.65 -6.79 4.73
C LEU A 9 11.58 -5.82 5.22
N ASP A 10 11.10 -5.99 6.46
CA ASP A 10 10.18 -5.03 7.07
C ASP A 10 10.82 -3.64 7.11
N ALA A 11 12.02 -3.47 7.69
CA ALA A 11 12.65 -2.15 7.81
C ALA A 11 12.84 -1.43 6.46
N ARG A 12 13.23 -2.14 5.41
CA ARG A 12 13.31 -1.58 4.04
C ARG A 12 11.94 -1.28 3.44
N ALA A 13 10.96 -2.14 3.68
CA ALA A 13 9.59 -1.92 3.23
C ALA A 13 8.94 -0.72 3.92
N TRP A 14 9.31 -0.43 5.18
CA TRP A 14 8.93 0.79 5.90
C TRP A 14 9.54 2.04 5.24
N ALA A 15 10.82 2.01 4.87
CA ALA A 15 11.46 3.13 4.15
C ALA A 15 10.89 3.37 2.74
N TYR A 16 10.34 2.34 2.10
CA TYR A 16 9.71 2.45 0.77
C TYR A 16 8.30 3.08 0.81
N LEU A 17 7.66 3.15 1.97
CA LEU A 17 6.33 3.78 2.12
C LEU A 17 6.36 5.28 1.78
N GLU A 18 7.52 5.92 1.85
CA GLU A 18 7.67 7.37 1.67
C GLU A 18 7.96 7.77 0.21
N ASN A 19 8.32 6.84 -0.67
CA ASN A 19 8.63 7.10 -2.09
C ASN A 19 7.51 6.60 -3.02
N VAL A 20 6.27 6.97 -2.72
CA VAL A 20 5.15 6.73 -3.62
C VAL A 20 5.08 7.84 -4.66
N ASP A 21 5.21 7.47 -5.93
CA ASP A 21 5.03 8.42 -7.03
C ASP A 21 3.57 8.88 -7.08
N THR A 22 3.34 10.11 -6.59
CA THR A 22 2.01 10.74 -6.55
C THR A 22 1.39 10.83 -7.94
N SER A 23 2.19 11.04 -9.00
CA SER A 23 1.66 11.14 -10.36
C SER A 23 1.11 9.80 -10.84
N ALA A 24 1.80 8.70 -10.53
CA ALA A 24 1.37 7.35 -10.86
C ALA A 24 0.15 6.92 -10.03
N GLU A 25 0.10 7.31 -8.75
CA GLU A 25 -1.06 7.06 -7.88
C GLU A 25 -2.31 7.81 -8.40
N LEU A 26 -2.20 9.10 -8.70
CA LEU A 26 -3.30 9.88 -9.27
C LEU A 26 -3.75 9.36 -10.64
N ALA A 27 -2.83 8.89 -11.49
CA ALA A 27 -3.17 8.31 -12.77
C ALA A 27 -4.04 7.05 -12.61
N ALA A 28 -3.69 6.16 -11.68
CA ALA A 28 -4.48 4.97 -11.37
C ALA A 28 -5.87 5.34 -10.81
N LEU A 29 -5.92 6.32 -9.91
CA LEU A 29 -7.15 6.80 -9.29
C LEU A 29 -8.12 7.43 -10.29
N ARG A 30 -7.63 8.26 -11.22
CA ARG A 30 -8.44 8.83 -12.32
C ARG A 30 -8.98 7.75 -13.27
N ALA A 31 -8.27 6.64 -13.41
CA ALA A 31 -8.75 5.47 -14.15
C ALA A 31 -9.76 4.62 -13.35
N GLY A 32 -10.10 5.01 -12.12
CA GLY A 32 -11.04 4.30 -11.25
C GLY A 32 -10.45 3.04 -10.61
N THR A 33 -9.12 2.93 -10.50
CA THR A 33 -8.44 1.74 -9.99
C THR A 33 -7.46 2.04 -8.87
N ASP A 34 -7.35 1.14 -7.90
CA ASP A 34 -6.29 1.21 -6.89
C ASP A 34 -4.93 0.85 -7.51
N PRO A 35 -3.84 1.57 -7.21
CA PRO A 35 -2.51 1.22 -7.68
C PRO A 35 -2.08 -0.17 -7.25
N ARG A 36 -1.45 -0.92 -8.16
CA ARG A 36 -1.07 -2.34 -7.92
C ARG A 36 -0.12 -2.54 -6.74
N TRP A 37 0.67 -1.53 -6.36
CA TRP A 37 1.60 -1.56 -5.23
C TRP A 37 0.92 -1.25 -3.88
N GLU A 38 -0.31 -0.72 -3.89
CA GLU A 38 -1.10 -0.47 -2.67
C GLU A 38 -2.10 -1.60 -2.38
N ARG A 39 -2.17 -2.62 -3.24
CA ARG A 39 -3.00 -3.81 -3.04
C ARG A 39 -2.24 -4.83 -2.18
N PRO A 40 -2.73 -5.21 -0.99
CA PRO A 40 -2.10 -6.22 -0.15
C PRO A 40 -1.97 -7.57 -0.86
N ARG A 41 -0.80 -8.21 -0.72
CA ARG A 41 -0.51 -9.52 -1.32
C ARG A 41 0.10 -10.49 -0.32
N LEU A 42 -0.31 -11.74 -0.39
CA LEU A 42 0.29 -12.84 0.35
C LEU A 42 0.66 -13.96 -0.63
N ASN A 43 1.93 -14.34 -0.66
CA ASN A 43 2.45 -15.36 -1.59
C ASN A 43 2.07 -15.10 -3.07
N GLY A 44 2.08 -13.82 -3.49
CA GLY A 44 1.73 -13.41 -4.85
C GLY A 44 0.22 -13.30 -5.13
N VAL A 45 -0.63 -13.72 -4.20
CA VAL A 45 -2.09 -13.62 -4.32
C VAL A 45 -2.57 -12.28 -3.78
N ASP A 46 -3.46 -11.62 -4.51
CA ASP A 46 -4.14 -10.42 -4.04
C ASP A 46 -5.13 -10.77 -2.93
N ILE A 47 -4.92 -10.18 -1.76
CA ILE A 47 -5.76 -10.41 -0.57
C ILE A 47 -6.48 -9.13 -0.14
N THR A 48 -6.67 -8.17 -1.05
CA THR A 48 -7.34 -6.89 -0.73
C THR A 48 -8.72 -7.11 -0.11
N ASP A 49 -9.46 -8.13 -0.55
CA ASP A 49 -10.80 -8.43 0.00
C ASP A 49 -10.79 -9.34 1.25
N ARG A 50 -9.61 -9.66 1.80
CA ARG A 50 -9.43 -10.56 2.95
C ARG A 50 -8.61 -9.90 4.06
N PRO A 51 -9.18 -8.90 4.78
CA PRO A 51 -8.49 -8.11 5.79
C PRO A 51 -8.02 -8.93 7.01
N ASP A 52 -8.60 -10.12 7.21
CA ASP A 52 -8.20 -11.12 8.19
C ASP A 52 -6.79 -11.70 7.90
N LEU A 53 -6.41 -11.76 6.61
CA LEU A 53 -5.10 -12.25 6.17
C LEU A 53 -4.02 -11.15 6.13
N TRP A 54 -4.40 -9.91 6.40
CA TRP A 54 -3.46 -8.79 6.31
C TRP A 54 -2.49 -8.81 7.48
N THR A 55 -1.20 -8.68 7.17
CA THR A 55 -0.20 -8.42 8.20
C THR A 55 -0.39 -7.03 8.80
N PRO A 56 0.11 -6.77 10.02
CA PRO A 56 0.08 -5.43 10.61
C PRO A 56 0.69 -4.35 9.70
N TYR A 57 1.77 -4.68 8.97
CA TYR A 57 2.37 -3.79 7.97
C TYR A 57 1.41 -3.47 6.83
N GLN A 58 0.73 -4.47 6.27
CA GLN A 58 -0.23 -4.26 5.18
C GLN A 58 -1.42 -3.41 5.62
N ARG A 59 -1.89 -3.59 6.86
CA ARG A 59 -2.91 -2.72 7.46
C ARG A 59 -2.43 -1.28 7.56
N ALA A 60 -1.26 -1.06 8.16
CA ALA A 60 -0.68 0.28 8.30
C ALA A 60 -0.51 0.96 6.94
N ARG A 61 0.02 0.23 5.96
CA ARG A 61 0.19 0.71 4.58
C ARG A 61 -1.15 1.10 3.94
N ARG A 62 -2.19 0.26 4.08
CA ARG A 62 -3.52 0.58 3.57
C ARG A 62 -4.09 1.84 4.22
N THR A 63 -3.97 1.98 5.54
CA THR A 63 -4.41 3.18 6.25
C THR A 63 -3.69 4.44 5.74
N SER A 64 -2.38 4.37 5.49
CA SER A 64 -1.64 5.49 4.90
C SER A 64 -2.11 5.81 3.47
N TYR A 65 -2.36 4.80 2.64
CA TYR A 65 -2.91 4.98 1.30
C TYR A 65 -4.29 5.66 1.34
N GLU A 66 -5.19 5.16 2.19
CA GLU A 66 -6.55 5.73 2.32
C GLU A 66 -6.51 7.19 2.80
N ALA A 67 -5.58 7.55 3.68
CA ALA A 67 -5.37 8.94 4.09
C ALA A 67 -4.91 9.83 2.91
N ARG A 68 -4.01 9.35 2.04
CA ARG A 68 -3.60 10.09 0.82
C ARG A 68 -4.75 10.23 -0.16
N VAL A 69 -5.52 9.16 -0.39
CA VAL A 69 -6.71 9.19 -1.25
C VAL A 69 -7.73 10.21 -0.75
N ALA A 70 -7.98 10.25 0.56
CA ALA A 70 -8.85 11.26 1.17
C ALA A 70 -8.33 12.68 0.92
N GLN A 71 -7.04 12.93 1.15
CA GLN A 71 -6.40 14.22 0.88
C GLN A 71 -6.51 14.63 -0.60
N TYR A 72 -6.33 13.69 -1.52
CA TYR A 72 -6.46 13.95 -2.95
C TYR A 72 -7.89 14.28 -3.36
N ARG A 73 -8.89 13.62 -2.76
CA ARG A 73 -10.31 13.93 -2.97
C ARG A 73 -10.67 15.31 -2.46
N GLU A 74 -10.24 15.67 -1.25
CA GLU A 74 -10.45 17.00 -0.67
C GLU A 74 -9.85 18.12 -1.53
N ARG A 75 -8.75 17.82 -2.23
CA ARG A 75 -8.07 18.74 -3.13
C ARG A 75 -8.59 18.69 -4.59
N GLY A 76 -9.55 17.82 -4.90
CA GLY A 76 -10.11 17.66 -6.25
C GLY A 76 -9.08 17.18 -7.29
N LEU A 77 -8.12 16.35 -6.88
CA LEU A 77 -7.01 15.94 -7.74
C LEU A 77 -7.32 14.75 -8.67
N PHE A 78 -8.42 14.03 -8.44
CA PHE A 78 -8.91 12.97 -9.31
C PHE A 78 -10.42 12.81 -9.21
#